data_AF-A0A529LYM0-F1
#
_entry.id   AF-A0A529LYM0-F1
#
_cell.length_a   1.000
_cell.length_b   1.000
_cell.length_c   1.000
_cell.angle_alpha   90.00
_cell.angle_beta   90.00
_cell.angle_gamma   90.00
#
_symmetry.space_group_name_H-M   'P 1'
#
loop_
_entity.id
_entity.type
_entity.pdbx_description
1 polymer ?
#
loop_
_entity_poly.entity_id
_entity_poly.type
_entity_poly.pdbx_seq_one_letter_code
_entity_poly.pdbx_strand_id
1 'polypeptide(L)'
;MRKLILQMQMSVDGFVGSDEDRRWQLWEWGDDSDWDEDLKQDFNAFFATVGTILLSRKMAQQGYLTHWGNAAKKYPKDRFYAFAQRIVEAEKVVASDKFAASRWERT
;
A
#
# COMPACT_ATOMS: atom_id res chain seq x y z
N MET A 1 0.46 -13.24 19.63
CA MET A 1 1.57 -13.39 18.67
C MET A 1 1.30 -12.50 17.46
N ARG A 2 2.31 -11.84 16.89
CA ARG A 2 2.15 -11.04 15.65
C ARG A 2 2.11 -11.97 14.43
N LYS A 3 1.37 -11.59 13.38
CA LYS A 3 1.26 -12.34 12.12
C LYS A 3 1.98 -11.56 11.00
N LEU A 4 2.69 -12.28 10.13
CA LEU A 4 3.12 -11.75 8.84
C LEU A 4 1.99 -12.02 7.85
N ILE A 5 1.49 -10.98 7.20
CA ILE A 5 0.32 -11.08 6.31
C ILE A 5 0.67 -10.46 4.97
N LEU A 6 0.19 -11.11 3.92
CA LEU A 6 0.31 -10.66 2.54
C LEU A 6 -1.10 -10.44 1.99
N GLN A 7 -1.41 -9.20 1.62
CA GLN A 7 -2.67 -8.82 0.98
C GLN A 7 -2.34 -8.20 -0.37
N MET A 8 -2.91 -8.73 -1.44
CA MET A 8 -2.67 -8.27 -2.81
C MET A 8 -3.83 -8.65 -3.72
N GLN A 9 -3.99 -7.92 -4.82
CA GLN A 9 -4.77 -8.37 -5.96
C GLN A 9 -3.88 -9.21 -6.89
N MET A 10 -4.44 -10.26 -7.48
CA MET A 10 -3.76 -11.12 -8.44
C MET A 10 -4.69 -11.50 -9.60
N SER A 11 -4.12 -11.75 -10.77
CA SER A 11 -4.83 -12.36 -11.88
C SER A 11 -5.09 -13.86 -11.59
N VAL A 12 -6.00 -14.46 -12.36
CA VAL A 12 -6.38 -15.88 -12.21
C VAL A 12 -5.19 -16.82 -12.47
N ASP A 13 -4.27 -16.41 -13.34
CA ASP A 13 -3.04 -17.12 -13.69
C ASP A 13 -1.83 -16.74 -12.80
N GLY A 14 -2.04 -15.96 -11.74
CA GLY A 14 -1.07 -15.76 -10.66
C GLY A 14 -0.10 -14.59 -10.82
N PHE A 15 -0.41 -13.61 -11.67
CA PHE A 15 0.37 -12.38 -11.81
C PHE A 15 -0.15 -11.26 -10.90
N VAL A 16 0.76 -10.42 -10.41
CA VAL A 16 0.46 -9.35 -9.42
C VAL A 16 0.73 -7.94 -9.97
N GLY A 17 1.11 -7.87 -11.25
CA GLY A 17 1.35 -6.64 -11.99
C GLY A 17 1.49 -6.95 -13.48
N SER A 18 1.49 -5.91 -14.29
CA SER A 18 1.61 -5.96 -15.75
C SER A 18 2.37 -4.73 -16.25
N ASP A 19 2.73 -4.76 -17.53
CA ASP A 19 3.23 -3.58 -18.22
C ASP A 19 2.11 -2.51 -18.36
N GLU A 20 2.49 -1.23 -18.47
CA GLU A 20 1.58 -0.08 -18.41
C GLU A 20 0.43 -0.11 -19.44
N ASP A 21 0.61 -0.81 -20.56
CA ASP A 21 -0.37 -0.94 -21.64
C ASP A 21 -1.43 -2.03 -21.37
N ARG A 22 -1.30 -2.79 -20.28
CA ARG A 22 -2.16 -3.92 -19.93
C ARG A 22 -2.80 -3.72 -18.57
N ARG A 23 -3.80 -2.85 -18.51
CA ARG A 23 -4.60 -2.64 -17.30
C ARG A 23 -5.61 -3.77 -17.13
N TRP A 24 -5.45 -4.52 -16.05
CA TRP A 24 -6.39 -5.57 -15.63
C TRP A 24 -6.78 -5.41 -14.17
N GLN A 25 -6.05 -4.58 -13.44
CA GLN A 25 -6.27 -4.40 -12.02
C GLN A 25 -7.53 -3.55 -11.81
N LEU A 26 -8.43 -4.00 -10.93
CA LEU A 26 -9.62 -3.22 -10.57
C LEU A 26 -9.25 -1.92 -9.84
N TRP A 27 -8.05 -1.87 -9.26
CA TRP A 27 -7.50 -0.66 -8.69
C TRP A 27 -5.97 -0.64 -8.82
N GLU A 28 -5.44 0.36 -9.53
CA GLU A 28 -4.01 0.58 -9.77
C GLU A 28 -3.46 1.73 -8.90
N TRP A 29 -3.95 1.85 -7.65
CA TRP A 29 -3.54 2.90 -6.72
C TRP A 29 -3.90 4.34 -7.16
N GLY A 30 -4.77 4.46 -8.17
CA GLY A 30 -5.27 5.76 -8.65
C GLY A 30 -6.35 6.36 -7.75
N ASP A 31 -6.83 7.53 -8.18
CA ASP A 31 -8.00 8.18 -7.56
C ASP A 31 -9.30 7.39 -7.82
N ASP A 32 -9.37 6.67 -8.94
CA ASP A 32 -10.50 5.83 -9.33
C ASP A 32 -10.27 4.37 -8.91
N SER A 33 -11.27 3.75 -8.30
CA SER A 33 -11.25 2.35 -7.85
C SER A 33 -12.56 1.66 -8.21
N ASP A 34 -12.47 0.56 -8.97
CA ASP A 34 -13.61 -0.27 -9.38
C ASP A 34 -13.98 -1.34 -8.33
N TRP A 35 -13.41 -1.26 -7.13
CA TRP A 35 -13.84 -2.09 -6.01
C TRP A 35 -15.26 -1.73 -5.57
N ASP A 36 -16.03 -2.74 -5.18
CA ASP A 36 -17.30 -2.51 -4.49
C ASP A 36 -17.06 -2.00 -3.06
N GLU A 37 -18.13 -1.53 -2.41
CA GLU A 37 -18.05 -0.93 -1.08
C GLU A 37 -17.64 -1.94 0.00
N ASP A 38 -18.05 -3.21 -0.15
CA ASP A 38 -17.70 -4.28 0.79
C ASP A 38 -16.19 -4.54 0.76
N LEU A 39 -15.60 -4.65 -0.43
CA LEU A 39 -14.15 -4.83 -0.59
C LEU A 39 -13.35 -3.63 -0.08
N LYS A 40 -13.82 -2.40 -0.32
CA LYS A 40 -13.21 -1.18 0.23
C LYS A 40 -13.23 -1.16 1.76
N GLN A 41 -14.34 -1.57 2.36
CA GLN A 41 -14.50 -1.65 3.80
C GLN A 41 -13.59 -2.72 4.40
N ASP A 42 -13.57 -3.92 3.83
CA ASP A 42 -12.74 -5.03 4.29
C ASP A 42 -11.25 -4.69 4.19
N PHE A 43 -10.83 -4.04 3.10
CA PHE A 43 -9.46 -3.55 2.94
C PHE A 43 -9.05 -2.59 4.05
N ASN A 44 -9.89 -1.60 4.37
CA ASN A 44 -9.62 -0.64 5.44
C ASN A 44 -9.65 -1.29 6.84
N ALA A 45 -10.60 -2.18 7.09
CA ALA A 45 -10.70 -2.93 8.34
C ALA A 45 -9.43 -3.77 8.58
N PHE A 46 -8.92 -4.39 7.53
CA PHE A 46 -7.65 -5.09 7.58
C PHE A 46 -6.48 -4.15 7.87
N PHE A 47 -6.34 -3.08 7.09
CA PHE A 47 -5.23 -2.13 7.23
C PHE A 47 -5.16 -1.48 8.62
N ALA A 48 -6.31 -1.22 9.25
CA ALA A 48 -6.38 -0.69 10.61
C ALA A 48 -5.59 -1.55 11.62
N THR A 49 -5.49 -2.86 11.40
CA THR A 49 -4.77 -3.81 12.26
C THR A 49 -3.24 -3.84 12.02
N VAL A 50 -2.75 -3.27 10.92
CA VAL A 50 -1.36 -3.42 10.46
C VAL A 50 -0.40 -2.52 11.24
N GLY A 51 0.31 -3.05 12.23
CA GLY A 51 1.29 -2.28 13.00
C GLY A 51 2.62 -1.97 12.28
N THR A 52 2.98 -2.77 11.27
CA THR A 52 4.26 -2.64 10.56
C THR A 52 4.10 -3.03 9.09
N ILE A 53 4.69 -2.27 8.17
CA ILE A 53 4.68 -2.54 6.73
C ILE A 53 6.08 -2.94 6.28
N LEU A 54 6.20 -4.15 5.74
CA LEU A 54 7.43 -4.61 5.10
C LEU A 54 7.42 -4.21 3.61
N LEU A 55 8.43 -3.48 3.18
CA LEU A 55 8.56 -2.96 1.81
C LEU A 55 9.83 -3.46 1.14
N SER A 56 9.78 -3.62 -0.18
CA SER A 56 10.99 -3.76 -0.98
C SER A 56 11.68 -2.41 -1.15
N ARG A 57 13.01 -2.43 -1.33
CA ARG A 57 13.76 -1.23 -1.73
C ARG A 57 13.16 -0.53 -2.95
N LYS A 58 12.77 -1.28 -3.98
CA LYS A 58 12.26 -0.71 -5.24
C LYS A 58 10.98 0.10 -5.01
N MET A 59 10.01 -0.46 -4.29
CA MET A 59 8.77 0.26 -3.95
C MET A 59 9.02 1.53 -3.14
N ALA A 60 9.91 1.47 -2.15
CA ALA A 60 10.27 2.63 -1.35
C ALA A 60 10.93 3.73 -2.18
N GLN A 61 11.80 3.37 -3.14
CA GLN A 61 12.47 4.31 -4.04
C GLN A 61 11.55 4.85 -5.14
N GLN A 62 10.60 4.06 -5.61
CA GLN A 62 9.68 4.42 -6.69
C GLN A 62 8.45 5.21 -6.20
N GLY A 63 8.48 5.71 -4.97
CA GLY A 63 7.53 6.72 -4.50
C GLY A 63 6.30 6.20 -3.77
N TYR A 64 6.24 4.92 -3.38
CA TYR A 64 5.10 4.35 -2.64
C TYR A 64 4.72 5.19 -1.41
N LEU A 65 5.71 5.55 -0.57
CA LEU A 65 5.47 6.33 0.64
C LEU A 65 5.03 7.76 0.35
N THR A 66 5.61 8.38 -0.68
CA THR A 66 5.24 9.73 -1.12
C THR A 66 3.81 9.76 -1.66
N HIS A 67 3.45 8.78 -2.48
CA HIS A 67 2.12 8.65 -3.06
C HIS A 67 1.05 8.56 -1.96
N TRP A 68 1.17 7.62 -1.01
CA TRP A 68 0.19 7.47 0.07
C TRP A 68 0.22 8.61 1.08
N GLY A 69 1.38 9.22 1.32
CA GLY A 69 1.48 10.44 2.10
C GLY A 69 0.71 11.62 1.49
N ASN A 70 0.70 11.72 0.15
CA ASN A 70 -0.09 12.72 -0.55
C ASN A 70 -1.59 12.38 -0.54
N ALA A 71 -1.96 11.11 -0.76
CA ALA A 71 -3.33 10.65 -0.68
C ALA A 71 -3.96 10.92 0.71
N ALA A 72 -3.22 10.63 1.79
CA ALA A 72 -3.67 10.90 3.16
C ALA A 72 -3.96 12.40 3.39
N LYS A 73 -3.16 13.30 2.81
CA LYS A 73 -3.37 14.76 2.88
C LYS A 73 -4.53 15.24 2.01
N LYS A 74 -4.70 14.63 0.83
CA LYS A 74 -5.73 14.99 -0.15
C LYS A 74 -7.12 14.53 0.31
N TYR A 75 -7.21 13.38 0.96
CA TYR A 75 -8.47 12.72 1.32
C TYR A 75 -8.63 12.48 2.83
N PRO A 76 -8.48 13.49 3.70
CA PRO A 76 -8.44 13.27 5.16
C PRO A 76 -9.77 12.86 5.79
N LYS A 77 -10.88 12.99 5.05
CA LYS A 77 -12.25 12.66 5.52
C LYS A 77 -12.90 11.53 4.73
N ASP A 78 -12.25 11.07 3.66
CA ASP A 78 -12.76 9.98 2.85
C ASP A 78 -12.49 8.66 3.58
N ARG A 79 -13.55 7.89 3.81
CA ARG A 79 -13.45 6.61 4.53
C ARG A 79 -12.68 5.58 3.72
N PHE A 80 -12.76 5.62 2.39
CA PHE A 80 -11.99 4.71 1.56
C PHE A 80 -10.49 4.96 1.74
N TYR A 81 -10.05 6.21 1.84
CA TYR A 81 -8.62 6.56 1.98
C TYR A 81 -8.06 6.47 3.41
N ALA A 82 -8.82 5.96 4.39
CA ALA A 82 -8.34 5.86 5.77
C ALA A 82 -7.06 5.01 5.91
N PHE A 83 -6.88 3.99 5.07
CA PHE A 83 -5.65 3.19 5.00
C PHE A 83 -4.42 4.04 4.64
N ALA A 84 -4.55 5.13 3.88
CA ALA A 84 -3.42 5.96 3.48
C ALA A 84 -2.79 6.64 4.70
N GLN A 85 -3.61 7.14 5.63
CA GLN A 85 -3.15 7.65 6.91
C GLN A 85 -2.45 6.55 7.71
N ARG A 86 -3.01 5.33 7.70
CA ARG A 86 -2.41 4.19 8.38
C ARG A 86 -1.04 3.80 7.80
N ILE A 87 -0.85 3.92 6.48
CA ILE A 87 0.44 3.74 5.81
C ILE A 87 1.45 4.78 6.31
N VAL A 88 1.05 6.04 6.51
CA VAL A 88 1.93 7.09 7.04
C VAL A 88 2.34 6.82 8.51
N GLU A 89 1.42 6.31 9.32
CA GLU A 89 1.63 6.11 10.76
C GLU A 89 2.35 4.81 11.13
N ALA A 90 2.15 3.73 10.39
CA ALA A 90 2.73 2.42 10.72
C ALA A 90 4.26 2.45 10.73
N GLU A 91 4.93 1.63 11.54
CA GLU A 91 6.38 1.41 11.35
C GLU A 91 6.62 0.74 9.99
N LYS A 92 7.73 1.06 9.33
CA LYS A 92 8.13 0.41 8.08
C LYS A 92 9.45 -0.32 8.28
N VAL A 93 9.63 -1.37 7.50
CA VAL A 93 10.92 -2.03 7.34
C VAL A 93 11.18 -2.18 5.85
N VAL A 94 12.30 -1.67 5.37
CA VAL A 94 12.72 -1.87 3.97
C VAL A 94 13.76 -2.98 3.92
N ALA A 95 13.39 -4.11 3.33
CA ALA A 95 14.32 -5.22 3.12
C ALA A 95 15.32 -4.86 2.00
N SER A 96 16.58 -4.62 2.37
CA SER A 96 17.65 -4.22 1.46
C SER A 96 19.03 -4.47 2.06
N ASP A 97 19.99 -4.89 1.23
CA ASP A 97 21.42 -4.95 1.53
C ASP A 97 22.19 -3.75 0.94
N LYS A 98 21.50 -2.82 0.27
CA LYS A 98 22.12 -1.73 -0.51
C LYS A 98 22.24 -0.40 0.23
N PHE A 99 21.74 -0.30 1.46
CA PHE A 99 21.75 0.95 2.22
C PHE A 99 22.46 0.77 3.57
N ALA A 100 23.31 1.73 3.91
CA ALA A 100 23.94 1.82 5.23
C ALA A 100 23.03 2.50 6.27
N ALA A 101 22.06 3.30 5.83
CA ALA A 101 21.14 4.03 6.69
C ALA A 101 19.78 4.25 5.99
N SER A 102 18.73 4.38 6.80
CA SER A 102 17.38 4.69 6.32
C SER A 102 17.28 6.14 5.82
N ARG A 103 16.44 6.35 4.82
CA ARG A 103 16.16 7.66 4.21
C ARG A 103 14.68 8.07 4.35
N TRP A 104 13.87 7.20 4.93
CA TRP A 104 12.42 7.40 5.05
C TRP A 104 12.05 7.47 6.53
N GLU A 105 11.07 8.30 6.84
CA GLU A 105 10.56 8.43 8.20
C GLU A 105 9.95 7.10 8.67
N ARG A 106 10.16 6.74 9.94
CA ARG A 106 9.65 5.49 10.55
C ARG A 106 10.05 4.23 9.76
N THR A 107 11.30 4.16 9.27
CA THR A 107 11.79 3.09 8.38
C THR A 107 13.20 2.65 8.73
#